data_AF-A0A4R6USZ9-F1
#
_entry.id   AF-A0A4R6USZ9-F1
#
_cell.length_a   1.000
_cell.length_b   1.000
_cell.length_c   1.000
_cell.angle_alpha   90.00
_cell.angle_beta   90.00
_cell.angle_gamma   90.00
#
_symmetry.space_group_name_H-M   'P 1'
#
loop_
_entity.id
_entity.type
_entity.pdbx_description
1 polymer ?
#
loop_
_entity_poly.entity_id
_entity_poly.type
_entity_poly.pdbx_seq_one_letter_code
_entity_poly.pdbx_strand_id
1 'polypeptide(L)'
;MKDREPDHEALPTSGLQHVTTFCGQCSCGCPELYLDPAADEERRVVITDDFGSSIRMSLAQLAVIVDDARDGVLDDLLGVAGGSSAPLRAAGAR
;
A
#
# COMPACT_ATOMS: atom_id res chain seq x y z
N MET A 1 -24.00 -20.77 21.73
CA MET A 1 -23.42 -21.20 20.45
C MET A 1 -24.23 -20.52 19.37
N LYS A 2 -23.77 -19.33 18.97
CA LYS A 2 -24.33 -18.59 17.84
C LYS A 2 -23.09 -18.27 17.03
N ASP A 3 -22.87 -19.08 16.01
CA ASP A 3 -21.75 -18.98 15.10
C ASP A 3 -21.79 -17.57 14.51
N ARG A 4 -20.83 -16.76 14.94
CA ARG A 4 -20.57 -15.46 14.34
C ARG A 4 -19.58 -15.76 13.23
N GLU A 5 -20.07 -15.81 12.00
CA GLU A 5 -19.21 -15.89 10.82
C GLU A 5 -18.14 -14.78 10.93
N PRO A 6 -16.86 -15.06 10.63
CA PRO A 6 -15.88 -14.01 10.51
C PRO A 6 -16.11 -13.38 9.14
N ASP A 7 -17.01 -12.41 9.11
CA ASP A 7 -17.17 -11.50 7.98
C ASP A 7 -15.78 -10.85 7.77
N HIS A 8 -15.05 -11.32 6.76
CA HIS A 8 -13.71 -10.84 6.36
C HIS A 8 -12.59 -11.13 7.36
N GLU A 9 -12.23 -12.41 7.56
CA GLU A 9 -10.97 -12.75 8.21
C GLU A 9 -9.81 -12.25 7.34
N ALA A 10 -9.21 -11.13 7.75
CA ALA A 10 -7.93 -10.67 7.23
C ALA A 10 -6.95 -11.85 7.22
N LEU A 11 -6.26 -12.05 6.09
CA LEU A 11 -5.29 -13.13 5.91
C LEU A 11 -4.42 -13.28 7.17
N PRO A 12 -4.20 -14.50 7.72
CA PRO A 12 -3.46 -14.66 8.97
C PRO A 12 -2.05 -14.07 8.81
N THR A 13 -1.83 -12.91 9.43
CA THR A 13 -0.56 -12.15 9.36
C THR A 13 0.46 -12.61 10.41
N SER A 14 0.14 -13.66 11.17
CA SER A 14 1.05 -14.26 12.14
C SER A 14 2.38 -14.65 11.49
N GLY A 15 3.47 -14.01 11.93
CA GLY A 15 4.81 -14.23 11.39
C GLY A 15 5.21 -13.27 10.27
N LEU A 16 4.28 -12.44 9.79
CA LEU A 16 4.59 -11.33 8.89
C LEU A 16 5.11 -10.14 9.70
N GLN A 17 6.15 -9.50 9.19
CA GLN A 17 6.67 -8.25 9.72
C GLN A 17 5.93 -7.08 9.07
N HIS A 18 5.20 -6.29 9.87
CA HIS A 18 4.55 -5.07 9.41
C HIS A 18 5.55 -4.00 8.99
N VAL A 19 5.26 -3.28 7.91
CA VAL A 19 6.07 -2.17 7.38
C VAL A 19 5.28 -0.86 7.42
N THR A 20 4.09 -0.83 6.84
CA THR A 20 3.27 0.38 6.80
C THR A 20 1.79 0.09 6.54
N THR A 21 0.95 1.07 6.84
CA THR A 21 -0.49 1.06 6.63
C THR A 21 -0.86 2.22 5.69
N PHE A 22 -1.66 1.95 4.67
CA PHE A 22 -1.97 2.91 3.59
C PHE A 22 -3.24 3.75 3.85
N CYS A 23 -3.70 3.82 5.11
CA CYS A 23 -4.86 4.61 5.52
C CYS A 23 -4.48 5.56 6.68
N GLY A 24 -5.29 6.60 6.89
CA GLY A 24 -5.23 7.45 8.07
C GLY A 24 -6.08 6.88 9.22
N GLN A 25 -6.96 7.71 9.79
CA GLN A 25 -7.91 7.27 10.83
C GLN A 25 -9.16 6.66 10.17
N CYS A 26 -9.12 5.35 9.86
CA CYS A 26 -10.32 4.59 9.47
C CYS A 26 -10.65 3.49 10.49
N SER A 27 -11.93 3.13 10.58
CA SER A 27 -12.43 1.99 11.35
C SER A 27 -12.78 0.77 10.46
N CYS A 28 -12.33 0.78 9.20
CA CYS A 28 -12.83 -0.09 8.13
C CYS A 28 -11.90 -1.28 7.75
N GLY A 29 -10.80 -1.48 8.48
CA GLY A 29 -9.67 -2.26 7.95
C GLY A 29 -8.87 -1.40 6.96
N CYS A 30 -7.58 -1.67 6.81
CA CYS A 30 -6.72 -0.84 5.97
C CYS A 30 -5.83 -1.69 5.08
N PRO A 31 -5.54 -1.22 3.86
CA PRO A 31 -4.48 -1.81 3.09
C PRO A 31 -3.15 -1.66 3.81
N GLU A 32 -2.31 -2.68 3.75
CA GLU A 32 -1.06 -2.75 4.51
C GLU A 32 0.06 -3.41 3.71
N LEU A 33 1.30 -3.12 4.10
CA LEU A 33 2.52 -3.71 3.56
C LEU A 33 3.23 -4.50 4.66
N TYR A 34 3.60 -5.73 4.32
CA TYR A 34 4.33 -6.64 5.18
C TYR A 34 5.52 -7.30 4.47
N LEU A 35 6.43 -7.86 5.26
CA LEU A 35 7.45 -8.82 4.82
C LEU A 35 7.19 -10.20 5.43
N ASP A 36 7.24 -11.24 4.61
CA ASP A 36 7.19 -12.64 5.01
C ASP A 36 8.62 -13.23 5.04
N PRO A 37 9.27 -13.32 6.21
CA PRO A 37 10.65 -13.81 6.28
C PRO A 37 10.77 -15.31 5.96
N ALA A 38 9.66 -16.06 6.01
CA ALA A 38 9.63 -17.48 5.71
C ALA A 38 9.36 -17.77 4.22
N ALA A 39 8.98 -16.77 3.43
CA ALA A 39 8.73 -16.93 2.01
C ALA A 39 10.02 -16.94 1.17
N ASP A 40 9.92 -17.61 0.02
CA ASP A 40 10.89 -17.51 -1.07
C ASP A 40 11.10 -16.06 -1.49
N GLU A 41 12.28 -15.74 -2.01
CA GLU A 41 12.68 -14.36 -2.35
C GLU A 41 11.72 -13.68 -3.34
N GLU A 42 11.10 -14.46 -4.22
CA GLU A 42 10.16 -14.01 -5.24
C GLU A 42 8.78 -13.60 -4.67
N ARG A 43 8.49 -13.91 -3.40
CA ARG A 43 7.16 -13.74 -2.77
C ARG A 43 7.23 -13.14 -1.35
N ARG A 44 8.37 -12.52 -1.01
CA ARG A 44 8.68 -12.02 0.33
C ARG A 44 7.90 -10.77 0.74
N VAL A 45 7.52 -9.91 -0.21
CA VAL A 45 6.72 -8.72 0.04
C VAL A 45 5.25 -9.09 -0.07
N VAL A 46 4.44 -8.69 0.90
CA VAL A 46 2.98 -8.89 0.89
C VAL A 46 2.29 -7.54 1.00
N ILE A 47 1.42 -7.22 0.05
CA ILE A 47 0.50 -6.08 0.15
C ILE A 47 -0.91 -6.64 0.27
N THR A 48 -1.65 -6.21 1.29
CA THR A 48 -3.05 -6.58 1.52
C THR A 48 -3.96 -5.39 1.21
N ASP A 49 -5.17 -5.66 0.73
CA ASP A 49 -6.24 -4.66 0.68
C ASP A 49 -7.23 -4.83 1.85
N ASP A 50 -8.20 -3.93 1.94
CA ASP A 50 -9.28 -3.93 2.93
C ASP A 50 -10.45 -4.88 2.60
N PHE A 51 -10.39 -5.54 1.44
CA PHE A 51 -11.40 -6.50 0.97
C PHE A 51 -10.96 -7.97 1.10
N GLY A 52 -9.75 -8.22 1.61
CA GLY A 52 -9.18 -9.55 1.86
C GLY A 52 -8.29 -10.09 0.73
N SER A 53 -8.02 -9.31 -0.31
CA SER A 53 -7.06 -9.67 -1.35
C SER A 53 -5.62 -9.44 -0.87
N SER A 54 -4.69 -10.17 -1.47
CA SER A 54 -3.28 -9.86 -1.33
C SER A 54 -2.52 -10.08 -2.63
N ILE A 55 -1.46 -9.31 -2.79
CA ILE A 55 -0.42 -9.56 -3.79
C ILE A 55 0.87 -9.90 -3.07
N ARG A 56 1.61 -10.85 -3.63
CA ARG A 56 2.96 -11.21 -3.18
C ARG A 56 3.96 -10.94 -4.28
N MET A 57 5.10 -10.36 -3.93
CA MET A 57 6.15 -10.01 -4.87
C MET A 57 7.54 -10.09 -4.24
N SER A 58 8.56 -10.01 -5.07
CA SER A 58 9.95 -9.88 -4.62
C SER A 58 10.25 -8.47 -4.11
N LEU A 59 11.35 -8.33 -3.35
CA LEU A 59 11.90 -7.00 -3.02
C LEU A 59 12.33 -6.22 -4.26
N ALA A 60 12.79 -6.91 -5.32
CA ALA A 60 13.18 -6.27 -6.57
C ALA A 60 11.98 -5.63 -7.29
N GLN A 61 10.82 -6.28 -7.25
CA GLN A 61 9.58 -5.72 -7.81
C GLN A 61 9.06 -4.55 -6.98
N LEU A 62 9.15 -4.62 -5.63
CA LEU A 62 8.84 -3.47 -4.78
C LEU A 62 9.77 -2.27 -5.07
N ALA A 63 11.05 -2.52 -5.34
CA ALA A 63 12.00 -1.46 -5.69
C ALA A 63 11.59 -0.69 -6.96
N VAL A 64 11.06 -1.39 -7.98
CA VAL A 64 10.52 -0.73 -9.18
C VAL A 64 9.39 0.23 -8.83
N ILE A 65 8.45 -0.19 -7.98
CA ILE A 65 7.33 0.68 -7.53
C ILE A 65 7.88 1.92 -6.79
N VAL A 66 8.90 1.73 -5.95
CA VAL A 66 9.52 2.82 -5.19
C VAL A 66 10.26 3.80 -6.12
N ASP A 67 10.97 3.29 -7.13
CA ASP A 67 11.68 4.12 -8.10
C ASP A 67 10.68 4.92 -8.97
N ASP A 68 9.63 4.28 -9.48
CA ASP A 68 8.55 4.96 -10.23
C ASP A 68 7.87 6.05 -9.39
N ALA A 69 7.64 5.79 -8.09
CA ALA A 69 7.10 6.79 -7.17
C ALA A 69 8.06 7.96 -6.95
N ARG A 70 9.38 7.71 -6.84
CA ARG A 70 10.40 8.75 -6.67
C ARG A 70 10.57 9.61 -7.93
N ASP A 71 10.42 9.00 -9.10
CA ASP A 71 10.51 9.66 -10.40
C ASP A 71 9.23 10.41 -10.79
N GLY A 72 8.19 10.34 -9.95
CA GLY A 72 6.91 11.03 -10.15
C GLY A 72 5.99 10.34 -11.17
N VAL A 73 6.30 9.13 -11.62
CA VAL A 73 5.47 8.35 -12.58
C VAL A 73 4.06 8.13 -12.02
N LEU A 74 3.96 7.88 -10.71
CA LEU A 74 2.66 7.69 -10.07
C LEU A 74 1.91 9.01 -9.85
N ASP A 75 2.60 10.15 -9.79
CA ASP A 75 1.95 11.47 -9.66
C ASP A 75 1.13 11.80 -10.92
N ASP A 76 1.62 11.42 -12.11
CA ASP A 76 0.88 11.55 -13.36
C ASP A 76 -0.43 10.76 -13.35
N LEU A 77 -0.43 9.56 -12.74
CA LEU A 77 -1.64 8.76 -12.57
C LEU A 77 -2.63 9.43 -11.61
N LEU A 78 -2.13 10.04 -10.53
CA LEU A 78 -2.95 10.73 -9.52
C LEU A 78 -3.46 12.10 -10.00
N GLY A 79 -2.76 12.72 -10.97
CA GLY A 79 -3.05 14.02 -11.58
C GLY A 79 -4.32 14.12 -12.42
N VAL A 80 -5.09 13.03 -12.58
CA VAL A 80 -6.43 13.03 -13.21
C VAL A 80 -7.56 12.75 -12.20
N ALA A 81 -7.26 12.21 -11.02
CA ALA A 81 -8.25 11.96 -9.96
C ALA A 81 -8.40 13.11 -8.94
N GLY A 82 -7.42 14.01 -8.88
CA GLY A 82 -7.45 15.22 -8.05
C GLY A 82 -7.49 16.48 -8.89
N GLY A 83 -8.69 16.89 -9.34
CA GLY A 83 -8.87 18.21 -9.94
C GLY A 83 -8.54 19.33 -8.96
N SER A 84 -7.28 19.80 -8.97
CA SER A 84 -6.90 21.20 -9.12
C SER A 84 -5.38 21.31 -9.01
N SER A 85 -4.73 21.33 -10.18
CA SER A 85 -3.42 21.92 -10.34
C SER A 85 -3.52 23.43 -10.13
N ALA A 86 -3.34 23.88 -8.89
CA ALA A 86 -2.83 25.24 -8.69
C ALA A 86 -1.30 25.17 -8.82
N PRO A 87 -0.68 25.86 -9.78
CA PRO A 87 0.78 25.93 -9.82
C PRO A 87 1.26 26.64 -8.55
N LEU A 88 2.24 26.05 -7.88
CA LEU A 88 2.99 26.70 -6.82
C LEU A 88 3.55 28.01 -7.39
N ARG A 89 2.94 29.14 -7.03
CA ARG A 89 3.47 30.47 -7.36
C ARG A 89 4.86 30.57 -6.76
N ALA A 90 5.86 30.69 -7.63
CA ALA A 90 7.21 31.09 -7.25
C ALA A 90 7.12 32.42 -6.48
N ALA A 91 7.40 32.38 -5.18
CA ALA A 91 7.56 33.56 -4.37
C ALA A 91 8.95 34.15 -4.66
N GLY A 92 8.97 35.37 -5.20
CA GLY A 92 10.13 36.26 -5.13
C GLY A 92 10.62 36.79 -6.47
N ALA A 93 10.38 38.08 -6.72
CA ALA A 93 11.42 39.11 -6.79
C ALA A 93 10.86 40.40 -7.45
N ARG A 94 10.54 41.39 -6.62
CA ARG A 94 11.07 42.77 -6.65
C ARG A 94 10.40 43.61 -5.57
#